data_AF-A0A6H1C331-F1
#
_entry.id   AF-A0A6H1C331-F1
#
_cell.length_a   1.000
_cell.length_b   1.000
_cell.length_c   1.000
_cell.angle_alpha   90.00
_cell.angle_beta   90.00
_cell.angle_gamma   90.00
#
_symmetry.space_group_name_H-M   'P 1'
#
loop_
_entity.id
_entity.type
_entity.pdbx_description
1 polymer ?
#
loop_
_entity_poly.entity_id
_entity_poly.type
_entity_poly.pdbx_seq_one_letter_code
_entity_poly.pdbx_strand_id
1 'polypeptide(L)'
;MEMVIAVNPEPASKLGYLLRVPLDGGLVFRTSGTWPRTKALYCHPVPIDEWPDDPEVVERVAVRSCARRGAAIDLVLDRGRENRSQIVYTTARGREVVFWQSPRTRKQARPNVRTPTARAAGIAELPIVVDSHERYAYRFADQQVGLTKRALPCGDYGVFLEDRLVASVERKSVPDLVSSLTNGTLRYALAELAALPRAAIVVEDRYSAIFALERVRPATVADGLAELQVRWPNVPIVFCDNRALAEQWTYRYLAAAYVWAEAENTAIARIAAPRPVDAPAAESGDIAESASGAGEGAPPAPSTAEVRAWARAQGLPVPDRGRLRPDIWQAWSSAHPE
;
A
#
# COMPACT_ATOMS: atom_id res chain seq x y z
N MET A 1 40.63 0.44 7.98
CA MET A 1 39.68 -0.70 7.89
C MET A 1 38.51 -0.25 7.04
N GLU A 2 38.04 -1.09 6.12
CA GLU A 2 36.97 -0.74 5.18
C GLU A 2 35.92 -1.84 5.11
N MET A 3 34.67 -1.44 4.94
CA MET A 3 33.58 -2.30 4.49
C MET A 3 33.47 -2.13 2.97
N VAL A 4 33.40 -3.24 2.25
CA VAL A 4 33.30 -3.22 0.78
C VAL A 4 32.06 -4.00 0.35
N ILE A 5 31.28 -3.42 -0.56
CA ILE A 5 30.18 -4.07 -1.26
C ILE A 5 30.58 -4.21 -2.73
N ALA A 6 30.43 -5.41 -3.27
CA ALA A 6 30.62 -5.71 -4.68
C ALA A 6 29.39 -6.39 -5.26
N VAL A 7 29.25 -6.37 -6.59
CA VAL A 7 28.26 -7.20 -7.30
C VAL A 7 28.62 -8.68 -7.10
N ASN A 8 27.63 -9.53 -6.87
CA ASN A 8 27.86 -10.98 -6.86
C ASN A 8 28.08 -11.46 -8.31
N PRO A 9 29.22 -12.11 -8.64
CA PRO A 9 29.51 -12.60 -9.98
C PRO A 9 28.56 -13.70 -10.48
N GLU A 10 27.70 -14.27 -9.61
CA GLU A 10 26.66 -15.24 -9.99
C GLU A 10 25.34 -14.53 -10.38
N PRO A 11 25.05 -14.30 -11.68
CA PRO A 11 23.89 -13.50 -12.11
C PRO A 11 22.54 -14.16 -11.81
N ALA A 12 22.51 -15.50 -11.67
CA ALA A 12 21.29 -16.24 -11.33
C ALA A 12 20.93 -16.15 -9.84
N SER A 13 21.82 -15.62 -9.00
CA SER A 13 21.63 -15.57 -7.56
C SER A 13 20.63 -14.50 -7.14
N LYS A 14 19.70 -14.85 -6.23
CA LYS A 14 18.82 -13.87 -5.56
C LYS A 14 19.60 -12.98 -4.56
N LEU A 15 20.83 -13.33 -4.24
CA LEU A 15 21.75 -12.56 -3.41
C LEU A 15 22.76 -11.83 -4.30
N GLY A 16 22.31 -10.77 -4.97
CA GLY A 16 23.07 -10.08 -6.02
C GLY A 16 24.29 -9.27 -5.56
N TYR A 17 24.64 -9.29 -4.27
CA TYR A 17 25.78 -8.53 -3.74
C TYR A 17 26.65 -9.37 -2.80
N LEU A 18 27.94 -9.05 -2.77
CA LEU A 18 28.91 -9.50 -1.78
C LEU A 18 29.18 -8.37 -0.79
N LEU A 19 29.19 -8.68 0.50
CA LEU A 19 29.57 -7.80 1.60
C LEU A 19 30.84 -8.33 2.25
N ARG A 20 31.92 -7.56 2.22
CA ARG A 20 33.15 -7.83 2.96
C ARG A 20 33.29 -6.87 4.13
N VAL A 21 33.48 -7.41 5.33
CA VAL A 21 33.72 -6.63 6.56
C VAL A 21 35.12 -6.88 7.12
N PRO A 22 35.76 -5.86 7.71
CA PRO A 22 37.16 -5.94 8.15
C PRO A 22 37.26 -6.54 9.56
N LEU A 23 36.80 -7.79 9.71
CA LEU A 23 36.90 -8.58 10.94
C LEU A 23 37.55 -9.94 10.62
N ASP A 24 38.40 -10.45 11.51
CA ASP A 24 38.99 -11.79 11.44
C ASP A 24 39.63 -12.12 10.07
N GLY A 25 40.40 -11.19 9.50
CA GLY A 25 41.05 -11.35 8.18
C GLY A 25 40.18 -11.00 6.98
N GLY A 26 38.88 -10.75 7.19
CA GLY A 26 37.91 -10.37 6.17
C GLY A 26 36.79 -11.40 6.09
N LEU A 27 35.64 -11.10 6.69
CA LEU A 27 34.46 -11.95 6.54
C LEU A 27 33.68 -11.52 5.30
N VAL A 28 33.21 -12.50 4.52
CA VAL A 28 32.44 -12.26 3.29
C VAL A 28 31.05 -12.88 3.42
N PHE A 29 30.05 -12.15 2.92
CA PHE A 29 28.67 -12.59 2.91
C PHE A 29 28.02 -12.29 1.55
N ARG A 30 27.22 -13.22 1.03
CA ARG A 30 26.27 -12.92 -0.05
C ARG A 30 25.00 -12.33 0.55
N THR A 31 24.47 -11.25 -0.03
CA THR A 31 23.29 -10.53 0.46
C THR A 31 22.43 -10.01 -0.69
N SER A 32 21.15 -9.73 -0.43
CA SER A 32 20.20 -9.23 -1.45
C SER A 32 20.24 -7.71 -1.65
N GLY A 33 21.08 -6.98 -0.92
CA GLY A 33 21.15 -5.52 -1.01
C GLY A 33 22.37 -4.92 -0.34
N THR A 34 22.59 -3.63 -0.60
CA THR A 34 23.81 -2.90 -0.19
C THR A 34 23.75 -2.30 1.22
N TRP A 35 22.56 -2.23 1.83
CA TRP A 35 22.37 -1.79 3.22
C TRP A 35 20.98 -2.20 3.75
N PRO A 36 20.83 -2.60 5.02
CA PRO A 36 19.54 -2.93 5.62
C PRO A 36 18.72 -1.66 5.95
N ARG A 37 18.11 -1.09 4.91
CA ARG A 37 17.30 0.14 4.99
C ARG A 37 15.89 -0.14 5.48
N THR A 38 15.20 -1.04 4.78
CA THR A 38 13.77 -1.30 4.97
C THR A 38 13.49 -2.59 5.70
N LYS A 39 14.38 -3.58 5.63
CA LYS A 39 14.31 -4.85 6.36
C LYS A 39 15.72 -5.38 6.65
N ALA A 40 15.83 -6.29 7.61
CA ALA A 40 17.07 -7.06 7.79
C ALA A 40 17.34 -7.87 6.52
N LEU A 41 18.59 -7.89 6.07
CA LEU A 41 19.04 -8.63 4.90
C LEU A 41 19.60 -9.96 5.35
N TYR A 42 19.17 -11.04 4.71
CA TYR A 42 19.82 -12.33 4.91
C TYR A 42 21.24 -12.27 4.36
N CYS A 43 22.19 -12.78 5.14
CA CYS A 43 23.58 -12.90 4.79
C CYS A 43 23.93 -14.38 4.75
N HIS A 44 24.32 -14.88 3.58
CA HIS A 44 24.91 -16.21 3.48
C HIS A 44 26.43 -16.06 3.67
N PRO A 45 27.01 -16.61 4.75
CA PRO A 45 28.47 -16.59 4.93
C PRO A 45 29.14 -17.33 3.79
N VAL A 46 30.23 -16.78 3.26
CA VAL A 46 31.07 -17.47 2.28
C VAL A 46 32.54 -17.35 2.68
N PRO A 47 33.37 -18.33 2.29
CA PRO A 47 34.81 -18.24 2.42
C PRO A 47 35.40 -16.97 1.78
N ILE A 48 36.50 -16.47 2.32
CA ILE A 48 37.14 -15.21 1.85
C ILE A 48 37.71 -15.34 0.43
N ASP A 49 38.09 -16.54 0.00
CA ASP A 49 38.54 -16.88 -1.35
C ASP A 49 37.42 -16.81 -2.40
N GLU A 50 36.14 -16.76 -1.98
CA GLU A 50 35.05 -16.40 -2.88
C GLU A 50 34.99 -14.90 -3.19
N TRP A 51 35.78 -14.06 -2.50
CA TRP A 51 35.91 -12.67 -2.87
C TRP A 51 36.69 -12.55 -4.19
N PRO A 52 36.14 -11.92 -5.25
CA PRO A 52 36.80 -11.83 -6.54
C PRO A 52 38.11 -11.04 -6.47
N ASP A 53 39.11 -11.46 -7.26
CA ASP A 53 40.37 -10.72 -7.42
C ASP A 53 40.15 -9.32 -8.02
N ASP A 54 39.24 -9.22 -8.99
CA ASP A 54 38.79 -7.96 -9.60
C ASP A 54 37.28 -7.74 -9.36
N PRO A 55 36.89 -7.29 -8.17
CA PRO A 55 35.49 -7.14 -7.81
C PRO A 55 34.89 -5.87 -8.43
N GLU A 56 33.69 -5.98 -9.01
CA GLU A 56 32.88 -4.82 -9.37
C GLU A 56 32.36 -4.14 -8.09
N VAL A 57 33.14 -3.20 -7.56
CA VAL A 57 32.83 -2.51 -6.30
C VAL A 57 31.68 -1.54 -6.50
N VAL A 58 30.59 -1.80 -5.78
CA VAL A 58 29.42 -0.90 -5.70
C VAL A 58 29.65 0.18 -4.67
N GLU A 59 30.28 -0.18 -3.54
CA GLU A 59 30.47 0.75 -2.43
C GLU A 59 31.69 0.37 -1.60
N ARG A 60 32.48 1.37 -1.20
CA ARG A 60 33.59 1.22 -0.25
C ARG A 60 33.47 2.31 0.81
N VAL A 61 33.46 1.91 2.08
CA VAL A 61 33.26 2.85 3.19
C VAL A 61 34.26 2.58 4.30
N ALA A 62 34.92 3.64 4.77
CA ALA A 62 35.79 3.57 5.93
C ALA A 62 35.00 3.13 7.18
N VAL A 63 35.62 2.28 8.00
CA VAL A 63 35.00 1.70 9.21
C VAL A 63 35.66 2.31 10.44
N ARG A 64 34.86 2.95 11.28
CA ARG A 64 35.30 3.47 12.58
C ARG A 64 35.43 2.35 13.62
N SER A 65 34.54 1.37 13.58
CA SER A 65 34.57 0.21 14.48
C SER A 65 33.93 -1.01 13.83
N CYS A 66 34.59 -2.16 13.90
CA CYS A 66 34.03 -3.47 13.60
C CYS A 66 34.44 -4.44 14.71
N ALA A 67 33.48 -4.97 15.46
CA ALA A 67 33.79 -5.79 16.64
C ALA A 67 32.76 -6.90 16.82
N ARG A 68 33.24 -8.11 17.12
CA ARG A 68 32.37 -9.21 17.54
C ARG A 68 31.94 -9.04 19.00
N ARG A 69 30.64 -9.14 19.24
CA ARG A 69 29.97 -9.11 20.55
C ARG A 69 29.05 -10.32 20.65
N GLY A 70 29.62 -11.45 21.07
CA GLY A 70 28.93 -12.73 21.09
C GLY A 70 28.48 -13.15 19.68
N ALA A 71 27.18 -13.33 19.52
CA ALA A 71 26.57 -13.75 18.25
C ALA A 71 26.39 -12.59 17.24
N ALA A 72 26.68 -11.35 17.61
CA ALA A 72 26.59 -10.19 16.72
C ALA A 72 27.97 -9.63 16.36
N ILE A 73 28.09 -9.05 15.18
CA ILE A 73 29.20 -8.18 14.78
C ILE A 73 28.64 -6.78 14.65
N ASP A 74 29.10 -5.87 15.51
CA ASP A 74 28.77 -4.45 15.42
C ASP A 74 29.61 -3.80 14.32
N LEU A 75 28.97 -3.03 13.43
CA LEU A 75 29.62 -2.31 12.35
C LEU A 75 29.23 -0.82 12.39
N VAL A 76 30.23 0.03 12.63
CA VAL A 76 30.11 1.50 12.66
C VAL A 76 30.95 2.10 11.53
N LEU A 77 30.27 2.65 10.54
CA LEU A 77 30.88 3.25 9.35
C LEU A 77 31.16 4.74 9.54
N ASP A 78 32.18 5.24 8.86
CA ASP A 78 32.55 6.66 8.84
C ASP A 78 31.73 7.45 7.81
N ARG A 79 30.44 7.64 8.11
CA ARG A 79 29.52 8.44 7.29
C ARG A 79 28.36 9.03 8.09
N GLY A 80 27.69 10.03 7.53
CA GLY A 80 26.61 10.77 8.19
C GLY A 80 25.27 10.03 8.29
N ARG A 81 24.96 9.14 7.34
CA ARG A 81 23.72 8.33 7.32
C ARG A 81 24.08 6.87 7.11
N GLU A 82 23.18 5.95 7.49
CA GLU A 82 23.39 4.50 7.28
C GLU A 82 24.72 4.05 7.89
N ASN A 83 25.06 4.55 9.09
CA ASN A 83 26.39 4.41 9.66
C ASN A 83 26.51 3.36 10.75
N ARG A 84 25.40 2.75 11.17
CA ARG A 84 25.35 1.79 12.28
C ARG A 84 24.52 0.58 11.89
N SER A 85 25.10 -0.61 12.00
CA SER A 85 24.43 -1.87 11.71
C SER A 85 25.04 -3.02 12.52
N GLN A 86 24.38 -4.18 12.49
CA GLN A 86 24.85 -5.42 13.10
C GLN A 86 24.70 -6.57 12.12
N ILE A 87 25.68 -7.46 12.06
CA ILE A 87 25.57 -8.77 11.41
C ILE A 87 25.37 -9.79 12.51
N VAL A 88 24.18 -10.38 12.59
CA VAL A 88 23.76 -11.23 13.71
C VAL A 88 23.62 -12.66 13.27
N TYR A 89 24.37 -13.54 13.90
CA TYR A 89 24.27 -14.98 13.83
C TYR A 89 23.15 -15.41 14.78
N THR A 90 22.19 -16.17 14.28
CA THR A 90 21.05 -16.64 15.08
C THR A 90 20.52 -17.96 14.53
N THR A 91 19.54 -18.53 15.20
CA THR A 91 18.88 -19.76 14.77
C THR A 91 17.44 -19.44 14.39
N ALA A 92 17.03 -19.81 13.18
CA ALA A 92 15.64 -19.69 12.73
C ALA A 92 15.17 -21.03 12.16
N ARG A 93 14.03 -21.53 12.63
CA ARG A 93 13.47 -22.84 12.22
C ARG A 93 14.49 -23.98 12.32
N GLY A 94 15.29 -23.99 13.39
CA GLY A 94 16.31 -25.01 13.65
C GLY A 94 17.58 -24.93 12.78
N ARG A 95 17.73 -23.87 11.96
CA ARG A 95 18.93 -23.66 11.13
C ARG A 95 19.67 -22.40 11.57
N GLU A 96 21.00 -22.46 11.54
CA GLU A 96 21.83 -21.27 11.69
C GLU A 96 21.62 -20.34 10.49
N VAL A 97 21.39 -19.07 10.78
CA VAL A 97 21.14 -18.01 9.80
C VAL A 97 21.83 -16.73 10.24
N VAL A 98 22.31 -15.95 9.27
CA VAL A 98 22.95 -14.66 9.55
C VAL A 98 22.11 -13.55 8.94
N PHE A 99 21.89 -12.48 9.70
CA PHE A 99 21.15 -11.30 9.26
C PHE A 99 21.97 -10.03 9.44
N TRP A 100 22.07 -9.24 8.39
CA TRP A 100 22.53 -7.86 8.47
C TRP A 100 21.35 -6.93 8.73
N GLN A 101 21.40 -6.20 9.84
CA GLN A 101 20.30 -5.35 10.28
C GLN A 101 20.79 -3.98 10.76
N SER A 102 19.99 -2.95 10.56
CA SER A 102 20.21 -1.63 11.15
C SER A 102 19.34 -1.47 12.41
N PRO A 103 19.60 -0.45 13.26
CA PRO A 103 18.70 -0.11 14.37
C PRO A 103 17.24 0.04 13.92
N ARG A 104 17.04 0.53 12.70
CA ARG A 104 15.73 0.73 12.09
C ARG A 104 15.02 -0.59 11.82
N THR A 105 15.70 -1.57 11.23
CA THR A 105 15.10 -2.86 10.86
C THR A 105 14.96 -3.81 12.06
N ARG A 106 15.72 -3.58 13.15
CA ARG A 106 15.56 -4.30 14.42
C ARG A 106 14.27 -3.90 15.16
N LYS A 107 13.88 -2.62 15.10
CA LYS A 107 12.71 -2.07 15.82
C LYS A 107 11.37 -2.30 15.10
N GLN A 108 11.38 -2.80 13.85
CA GLN A 108 10.14 -3.03 13.09
C GLN A 108 9.30 -4.17 13.68
N ALA A 109 7.99 -3.93 13.73
CA ALA A 109 7.03 -4.96 14.08
C ALA A 109 7.03 -6.10 13.05
N ARG A 110 6.94 -7.34 13.52
CA ARG A 110 6.68 -8.52 12.68
C ARG A 110 5.34 -9.14 13.08
N PRO A 111 4.20 -8.53 12.71
CA PRO A 111 2.90 -9.12 12.98
C PRO A 111 2.83 -10.46 12.25
N ASN A 112 2.40 -11.52 12.96
CA ASN A 112 2.27 -12.87 12.39
C ASN A 112 0.99 -12.99 11.55
N VAL A 113 0.88 -12.15 10.52
CA VAL A 113 -0.30 -12.03 9.66
C VAL A 113 0.06 -12.42 8.23
N ARG A 114 -0.82 -13.19 7.60
CA ARG A 114 -0.73 -13.51 6.18
C ARG A 114 -1.53 -12.48 5.40
N THR A 115 -0.91 -11.79 4.46
CA THR A 115 -1.61 -10.85 3.58
C THR A 115 -2.37 -11.61 2.49
N PRO A 116 -3.60 -11.19 2.12
CA PRO A 116 -4.34 -11.84 1.05
C PRO A 116 -3.71 -11.54 -0.31
N THR A 117 -3.61 -12.56 -1.17
CA THR A 117 -3.10 -12.48 -2.56
C THR A 117 -4.20 -12.28 -3.60
N ALA A 118 -5.46 -12.28 -3.19
CA ALA A 118 -6.60 -12.05 -4.09
C ALA A 118 -6.60 -10.63 -4.66
N ARG A 119 -6.98 -10.51 -5.94
CA ARG A 119 -7.15 -9.26 -6.68
C ARG A 119 -7.96 -8.25 -5.87
N ALA A 120 -7.44 -7.04 -5.75
CA ALA A 120 -8.20 -5.94 -5.16
C ALA A 120 -9.33 -5.53 -6.11
N ALA A 121 -10.54 -5.43 -5.57
CA ALA A 121 -11.77 -5.07 -6.30
C ALA A 121 -12.06 -5.88 -7.58
N GLY A 122 -11.47 -7.08 -7.72
CA GLY A 122 -11.63 -7.92 -8.91
C GLY A 122 -10.85 -7.46 -10.15
N ILE A 123 -10.06 -6.38 -10.07
CA ILE A 123 -9.29 -5.83 -11.18
C ILE A 123 -8.24 -6.85 -11.64
N ALA A 124 -8.21 -7.15 -12.93
CA ALA A 124 -7.30 -8.14 -13.50
C ALA A 124 -5.83 -7.73 -13.34
N GLU A 125 -5.53 -6.46 -13.63
CA GLU A 125 -4.24 -5.81 -13.46
C GLU A 125 -4.50 -4.32 -13.17
N LEU A 126 -4.08 -3.83 -12.01
CA LEU A 126 -4.27 -2.43 -11.63
C LEU A 126 -3.10 -1.58 -12.14
N PRO A 127 -3.31 -0.54 -12.96
CA PRO A 127 -2.24 0.37 -13.36
C PRO A 127 -1.87 1.30 -12.20
N ILE A 128 -0.70 1.08 -11.59
CA ILE A 128 -0.13 1.97 -10.58
C ILE A 128 1.05 2.74 -11.17
N VAL A 129 1.01 4.04 -10.97
CA VAL A 129 2.13 4.93 -11.25
C VAL A 129 2.95 5.12 -9.99
N VAL A 130 4.26 4.98 -10.11
CA VAL A 130 5.22 5.30 -9.05
C VAL A 130 5.93 6.59 -9.42
N ASP A 131 6.06 7.51 -8.46
CA ASP A 131 6.83 8.73 -8.65
C ASP A 131 8.27 8.44 -9.06
N SER A 132 8.81 9.25 -9.97
CA SER A 132 10.15 9.05 -10.49
C SER A 132 11.25 9.22 -9.44
N HIS A 133 11.00 10.03 -8.41
CA HIS A 133 11.96 10.35 -7.34
C HIS A 133 11.89 9.37 -6.16
N GLU A 134 10.88 8.48 -6.12
CA GLU A 134 10.81 7.43 -5.11
C GLU A 134 11.93 6.39 -5.35
N ARG A 135 12.95 6.47 -4.49
CA ARG A 135 14.16 5.63 -4.56
C ARG A 135 13.92 4.21 -4.08
N TYR A 136 12.97 4.01 -3.17
CA TYR A 136 12.67 2.73 -2.56
C TYR A 136 11.21 2.38 -2.77
N ALA A 137 10.82 2.33 -4.05
CA ALA A 137 9.47 2.01 -4.47
C ALA A 137 9.00 0.64 -3.96
N TYR A 138 7.70 0.54 -3.64
CA TYR A 138 7.01 -0.73 -3.49
C TYR A 138 7.15 -1.54 -4.76
N ARG A 139 7.27 -2.87 -4.60
CA ARG A 139 7.44 -3.77 -5.73
C ARG A 139 6.12 -4.38 -6.18
N PHE A 140 5.13 -4.43 -5.29
CA PHE A 140 3.86 -5.09 -5.50
C PHE A 140 4.03 -6.54 -5.97
N ALA A 141 5.00 -7.23 -5.38
CA ALA A 141 5.52 -8.50 -5.90
C ALA A 141 4.50 -9.65 -5.88
N ASP A 142 3.51 -9.58 -4.98
CA ASP A 142 2.49 -10.61 -4.80
C ASP A 142 1.10 -10.13 -5.28
N GLN A 143 1.03 -8.97 -5.93
CA GLN A 143 -0.20 -8.31 -6.37
C GLN A 143 -0.28 -8.21 -7.89
N GLN A 144 -1.48 -8.08 -8.43
CA GLN A 144 -1.70 -7.95 -9.88
C GLN A 144 -1.68 -6.46 -10.25
N VAL A 145 -0.48 -5.95 -10.55
CA VAL A 145 -0.22 -4.52 -10.78
C VAL A 145 0.66 -4.34 -12.00
N GLY A 146 0.25 -3.43 -12.90
CA GLY A 146 1.11 -2.87 -13.95
C GLY A 146 1.78 -1.62 -13.41
N LEU A 147 3.11 -1.63 -13.28
CA LEU A 147 3.86 -0.50 -12.72
C LEU A 147 4.49 0.37 -13.81
N THR A 148 4.18 1.67 -13.76
CA THR A 148 4.81 2.68 -14.61
C THR A 148 5.49 3.73 -13.75
N LYS A 149 6.70 4.14 -14.11
CA LYS A 149 7.43 5.21 -13.41
C LYS A 149 7.31 6.53 -14.17
N ARG A 150 6.78 7.57 -13.53
CA ARG A 150 6.75 8.97 -14.05
C ARG A 150 6.68 9.95 -12.88
N ALA A 151 7.03 11.21 -13.12
CA ALA A 151 6.84 12.25 -12.11
C ALA A 151 5.35 12.38 -11.77
N LEU A 152 5.03 12.35 -10.47
CA LEU A 152 3.70 12.63 -9.95
C LEU A 152 3.60 14.09 -9.48
N PRO A 153 2.44 14.76 -9.65
CA PRO A 153 2.25 16.11 -9.13
C PRO A 153 2.24 16.15 -7.59
N CYS A 154 1.77 15.08 -6.93
CA CYS A 154 1.91 14.88 -5.48
C CYS A 154 1.77 13.39 -5.12
N GLY A 155 2.37 12.99 -3.99
CA GLY A 155 2.42 11.62 -3.50
C GLY A 155 3.42 10.73 -4.26
N ASP A 156 3.63 9.53 -3.73
CA ASP A 156 4.62 8.58 -4.25
C ASP A 156 4.01 7.51 -5.18
N TYR A 157 2.72 7.24 -5.02
CA TYR A 157 1.98 6.26 -5.82
C TYR A 157 0.64 6.84 -6.24
N GLY A 158 0.29 6.71 -7.52
CA GLY A 158 -0.96 7.23 -8.05
C GLY A 158 -1.63 6.28 -9.02
N VAL A 159 -2.92 6.50 -9.25
CA VAL A 159 -3.67 5.88 -10.35
C VAL A 159 -4.29 6.97 -11.20
N PHE A 160 -4.26 6.75 -12.52
CA PHE A 160 -4.79 7.68 -13.50
C PHE A 160 -6.00 7.05 -14.18
N LEU A 161 -6.97 7.88 -14.52
CA LEU A 161 -7.95 7.57 -15.55
C LEU A 161 -7.74 8.58 -16.67
N GLU A 162 -7.52 8.06 -17.87
CA GLU A 162 -7.00 8.84 -19.00
C GLU A 162 -5.71 9.56 -18.54
N ASP A 163 -5.67 10.88 -18.56
CA ASP A 163 -4.53 11.68 -18.12
C ASP A 163 -4.73 12.40 -16.78
N ARG A 164 -5.83 12.10 -16.07
CA ARG A 164 -6.13 12.71 -14.78
C ARG A 164 -5.70 11.82 -13.62
N LEU A 165 -4.92 12.37 -12.69
CA LEU A 165 -4.62 11.71 -11.42
C LEU A 165 -5.90 11.67 -10.56
N VAL A 166 -6.46 10.48 -10.35
CA VAL A 166 -7.73 10.32 -9.61
C VAL A 166 -7.53 9.92 -8.15
N ALA A 167 -6.38 9.33 -7.83
CA ALA A 167 -5.97 9.09 -6.45
C ALA A 167 -4.46 9.05 -6.31
N SER A 168 -3.97 9.44 -5.13
CA SER A 168 -2.54 9.40 -4.78
C SER A 168 -2.30 8.95 -3.34
N VAL A 169 -1.17 8.32 -3.10
CA VAL A 169 -0.70 7.89 -1.79
C VAL A 169 0.72 8.39 -1.57
N GLU A 170 0.90 9.23 -0.55
CA GLU A 170 2.20 9.62 -0.02
C GLU A 170 2.66 8.55 0.98
N ARG A 171 3.86 8.05 0.79
CA ARG A 171 4.47 7.05 1.65
C ARG A 171 5.40 7.72 2.65
N LYS A 172 5.15 7.50 3.94
CA LYS A 172 5.99 8.02 5.01
C LYS A 172 6.53 6.94 5.91
N SER A 173 7.74 7.17 6.35
CA SER A 173 8.38 6.42 7.43
C SER A 173 8.23 7.24 8.72
N VAL A 174 8.11 6.64 9.92
CA VAL A 174 7.92 7.43 11.16
C VAL A 174 8.98 8.54 11.34
N PRO A 175 10.29 8.28 11.12
CA PRO A 175 11.29 9.35 11.17
C PRO A 175 11.07 10.46 10.15
N ASP A 176 10.62 10.15 8.93
CA ASP A 176 10.37 11.17 7.90
C ASP A 176 9.07 11.92 8.20
N LEU A 177 8.07 11.26 8.78
CA LEU A 177 6.82 11.86 9.26
C LEU A 177 7.12 12.86 10.39
N VAL A 178 7.89 12.45 11.40
CA VAL A 178 8.30 13.31 12.52
C VAL A 178 9.14 14.47 12.01
N SER A 179 10.10 14.22 11.11
CA SER A 179 10.92 15.27 10.53
C SER A 179 10.10 16.29 9.74
N SER A 180 9.20 15.84 8.87
CA SER A 180 8.38 16.72 8.03
C SER A 180 7.28 17.45 8.82
N LEU A 181 6.78 16.84 9.90
CA LEU A 181 5.86 17.50 10.83
C LEU A 181 6.56 18.64 11.57
N THR A 182 7.73 18.34 12.16
CA THR A 182 8.46 19.29 13.03
C THR A 182 9.09 20.45 12.27
N ASN A 183 9.48 20.26 11.01
CA ASN A 183 9.97 21.34 10.15
C ASN A 183 8.85 22.00 9.31
N GLY A 184 7.60 21.59 9.49
CA GLY A 184 6.42 22.16 8.84
C GLY A 184 6.18 21.74 7.39
N THR A 185 7.07 20.98 6.75
CA THR A 185 6.92 20.64 5.32
C THR A 185 5.73 19.70 5.06
N LEU A 186 5.32 18.91 6.04
CA LEU A 186 4.18 17.99 5.93
C LEU A 186 2.85 18.71 5.63
N ARG A 187 2.69 19.95 6.10
CA ARG A 187 1.47 20.75 5.86
C ARG A 187 1.30 21.11 4.39
N TYR A 188 2.39 21.36 3.69
CA TYR A 188 2.36 21.66 2.26
C TYR A 188 2.02 20.41 1.44
N ALA A 189 2.65 19.28 1.75
CA ALA A 189 2.32 18.01 1.13
C ALA A 189 0.84 17.62 1.35
N LEU A 190 0.31 17.82 2.57
CA LEU A 190 -1.11 17.58 2.85
C LEU A 190 -2.04 18.52 2.09
N ALA A 191 -1.66 19.79 1.91
CA ALA A 191 -2.46 20.73 1.13
C ALA A 191 -2.56 20.31 -0.34
N GLU A 192 -1.46 19.84 -0.94
CA GLU A 192 -1.45 19.31 -2.31
C GLU A 192 -2.28 18.02 -2.43
N LEU A 193 -2.10 17.08 -1.49
CA LEU A 193 -2.88 15.84 -1.44
C LEU A 193 -4.37 16.12 -1.27
N ALA A 194 -4.74 17.10 -0.44
CA ALA A 194 -6.14 17.46 -0.18
C ALA A 194 -6.85 18.08 -1.39
N ALA A 195 -6.11 18.52 -2.41
CA ALA A 195 -6.68 18.96 -3.68
C ALA A 195 -7.11 17.78 -4.58
N LEU A 196 -6.69 16.56 -4.28
CA LEU A 196 -7.12 15.36 -4.98
C LEU A 196 -8.42 14.80 -4.37
N PRO A 197 -9.29 14.18 -5.19
CA PRO A 197 -10.51 13.57 -4.68
C PRO A 197 -10.28 12.43 -3.68
N ARG A 198 -9.16 11.71 -3.83
CA ARG A 198 -8.82 10.51 -3.07
C ARG A 198 -7.31 10.49 -2.81
N ALA A 199 -6.87 11.12 -1.74
CA ALA A 199 -5.47 11.07 -1.33
C ALA A 199 -5.30 10.50 0.07
N ALA A 200 -4.14 9.91 0.36
CA ALA A 200 -3.82 9.40 1.68
C ALA A 200 -2.33 9.48 1.97
N ILE A 201 -1.99 9.51 3.26
CA ILE A 201 -0.63 9.24 3.73
C ILE A 201 -0.62 7.84 4.35
N VAL A 202 0.24 6.95 3.84
CA VAL A 202 0.50 5.65 4.45
C VAL A 202 1.79 5.70 5.24
N VAL A 203 1.76 5.26 6.50
CA VAL A 203 2.90 5.27 7.41
C VAL A 203 3.38 3.85 7.67
N GLU A 204 4.66 3.57 7.37
CA GLU A 204 5.29 2.25 7.51
C GLU A 204 5.69 1.90 8.96
N ASP A 205 4.82 2.16 9.94
CA ASP A 205 5.00 1.75 11.33
C ASP A 205 3.67 1.77 12.09
N ARG A 206 3.69 1.39 13.36
CA ARG A 206 2.57 1.52 14.29
C ARG A 206 2.47 2.96 14.81
N TYR A 207 1.26 3.42 15.11
CA TYR A 207 1.06 4.69 15.83
C TYR A 207 1.81 4.70 17.18
N SER A 208 1.87 3.55 17.86
CA SER A 208 2.61 3.41 19.13
C SER A 208 4.10 3.76 19.02
N ALA A 209 4.70 3.72 17.82
CA ALA A 209 6.10 4.07 17.61
C ALA A 209 6.38 5.56 17.89
N ILE A 210 5.36 6.43 17.81
CA ILE A 210 5.46 7.85 18.16
C ILE A 210 5.79 8.03 19.65
N PHE A 211 5.22 7.19 20.52
CA PHE A 211 5.46 7.26 21.96
C PHE A 211 6.80 6.64 22.40
N ALA A 212 7.53 6.03 21.46
CA ALA A 212 8.87 5.50 21.67
C ALA A 212 9.98 6.44 21.12
N LEU A 213 9.64 7.66 20.74
CA LEU A 213 10.61 8.64 20.23
C LEU A 213 11.51 9.16 21.36
N GLU A 214 12.82 9.15 21.12
CA GLU A 214 13.83 9.61 22.10
C GLU A 214 14.27 11.06 21.88
N ARG A 215 14.08 11.60 20.66
CA ARG A 215 14.65 12.90 20.24
C ARG A 215 13.63 14.02 20.14
N VAL A 216 12.36 13.68 19.91
CA VAL A 216 11.25 14.63 19.79
C VAL A 216 10.20 14.23 20.82
N ARG A 217 9.64 15.21 21.53
CA ARG A 217 8.61 14.96 22.53
C ARG A 217 7.40 14.29 21.87
N PRO A 218 6.97 13.08 22.30
CA PRO A 218 5.85 12.39 21.68
C PRO A 218 4.55 13.19 21.63
N ALA A 219 4.26 13.98 22.69
CA ALA A 219 3.07 14.84 22.74
C ALA A 219 3.02 15.82 21.57
N THR A 220 4.14 16.48 21.24
CA THR A 220 4.23 17.40 20.10
C THR A 220 3.89 16.71 18.77
N VAL A 221 4.30 15.46 18.60
CA VAL A 221 4.00 14.69 17.39
C VAL A 221 2.53 14.25 17.37
N ALA A 222 2.01 13.78 18.50
CA ALA A 222 0.62 13.36 18.63
C ALA A 222 -0.35 14.53 18.39
N ASP A 223 -0.12 15.68 19.03
CA ASP A 223 -0.91 16.90 18.87
C ASP A 223 -0.84 17.40 17.43
N GLY A 224 0.37 17.43 16.84
CA GLY A 224 0.55 17.82 15.45
C GLY A 224 -0.20 16.92 14.48
N LEU A 225 -0.16 15.59 14.65
CA LEU A 225 -0.92 14.66 13.82
C LEU A 225 -2.44 14.86 13.96
N ALA A 226 -2.92 15.10 15.18
CA ALA A 226 -4.33 15.40 15.41
C ALA A 226 -4.73 16.70 14.71
N GLU A 227 -3.93 17.76 14.83
CA GLU A 227 -4.18 19.04 14.15
C GLU A 227 -4.22 18.89 12.63
N LEU A 228 -3.30 18.11 12.05
CA LEU A 228 -3.28 17.82 10.61
C LEU A 228 -4.57 17.11 10.16
N GLN A 229 -5.02 16.10 10.90
CA GLN A 229 -6.25 15.37 10.57
C GLN A 229 -7.52 16.21 10.72
N VAL A 230 -7.56 17.13 11.69
CA VAL A 230 -8.66 18.10 11.83
C VAL A 230 -8.65 19.11 10.68
N ARG A 231 -7.46 19.56 10.27
CA ARG A 231 -7.31 20.58 9.21
C ARG A 231 -7.55 20.03 7.81
N TRP A 232 -7.15 18.79 7.54
CA TRP A 232 -7.35 18.09 6.25
C TRP A 232 -8.06 16.75 6.47
N PRO A 233 -9.35 16.78 6.86
CA PRO A 233 -10.09 15.56 7.22
C PRO A 233 -10.29 14.61 6.02
N ASN A 234 -10.13 15.10 4.80
CA ASN A 234 -10.22 14.32 3.57
C ASN A 234 -8.94 13.56 3.21
N VAL A 235 -7.82 13.76 3.92
CA VAL A 235 -6.56 13.04 3.70
C VAL A 235 -6.24 12.16 4.91
N PRO A 236 -6.67 10.89 4.93
CA PRO A 236 -6.35 9.99 6.04
C PRO A 236 -4.84 9.75 6.17
N ILE A 237 -4.38 9.65 7.42
CA ILE A 237 -3.01 9.23 7.77
C ILE A 237 -3.11 7.85 8.41
N VAL A 238 -2.68 6.81 7.70
CA VAL A 238 -2.90 5.40 8.08
C VAL A 238 -1.58 4.75 8.49
N PHE A 239 -1.52 4.25 9.73
CA PHE A 239 -0.39 3.50 10.25
C PHE A 239 -0.56 2.01 9.95
N CYS A 240 0.40 1.41 9.27
CA CYS A 240 0.29 0.04 8.75
C CYS A 240 1.30 -0.94 9.35
N ASP A 241 1.87 -0.67 10.52
CA ASP A 241 2.85 -1.50 11.26
C ASP A 241 4.22 -1.69 10.60
N ASN A 242 4.25 -2.01 9.31
CA ASN A 242 5.46 -2.23 8.54
C ASN A 242 5.24 -1.96 7.06
N ARG A 243 6.34 -1.95 6.32
CA ARG A 243 6.40 -1.73 4.88
C ARG A 243 5.49 -2.67 4.06
N ALA A 244 5.46 -3.97 4.37
CA ALA A 244 4.70 -4.94 3.56
C ALA A 244 3.18 -4.74 3.71
N LEU A 245 2.74 -4.41 4.92
CA LEU A 245 1.34 -4.07 5.19
C LEU A 245 0.97 -2.69 4.62
N ALA A 246 1.88 -1.72 4.66
CA ALA A 246 1.70 -0.45 3.97
C ALA A 246 1.56 -0.63 2.45
N GLU A 247 2.40 -1.46 1.83
CA GLU A 247 2.31 -1.83 0.41
C GLU A 247 0.95 -2.50 0.09
N GLN A 248 0.50 -3.43 0.93
CA GLN A 248 -0.80 -4.08 0.77
C GLN A 248 -1.98 -3.11 0.91
N TRP A 249 -1.88 -2.17 1.86
CA TRP A 249 -2.89 -1.14 2.06
C TRP A 249 -2.95 -0.19 0.87
N THR A 250 -1.79 0.30 0.39
CA THR A 250 -1.68 1.15 -0.81
C THR A 250 -2.30 0.47 -2.03
N TYR A 251 -2.00 -0.80 -2.27
CA TYR A 251 -2.60 -1.58 -3.37
C TYR A 251 -4.14 -1.57 -3.31
N ARG A 252 -4.71 -1.86 -2.14
CA ARG A 252 -6.17 -1.96 -1.98
C ARG A 252 -6.87 -0.61 -2.00
N TYR A 253 -6.25 0.41 -1.42
CA TYR A 253 -6.75 1.78 -1.45
C TYR A 253 -6.82 2.32 -2.88
N LEU A 254 -5.72 2.18 -3.63
CA LEU A 254 -5.65 2.62 -5.03
C LEU A 254 -6.63 1.84 -5.92
N ALA A 255 -6.79 0.53 -5.71
CA ALA A 255 -7.79 -0.27 -6.44
C ALA A 255 -9.22 0.23 -6.19
N ALA A 256 -9.59 0.48 -4.92
CA ALA A 256 -10.90 0.99 -4.59
C ALA A 256 -11.16 2.37 -5.20
N ALA A 257 -10.15 3.25 -5.14
CA ALA A 257 -10.24 4.59 -5.73
C ALA A 257 -10.35 4.55 -7.26
N TYR A 258 -9.66 3.63 -7.92
CA TYR A 258 -9.73 3.41 -9.37
C TYR A 258 -11.14 2.98 -9.80
N VAL A 259 -11.70 1.92 -9.20
CA VAL A 259 -13.07 1.46 -9.52
C VAL A 259 -14.11 2.55 -9.28
N TRP A 260 -13.97 3.28 -8.16
CA TRP A 260 -14.91 4.36 -7.86
C TRP A 260 -14.81 5.47 -8.92
N ALA A 261 -13.60 5.84 -9.35
CA ALA A 261 -13.39 6.86 -10.36
C ALA A 261 -13.94 6.43 -11.75
N GLU A 262 -13.82 5.16 -12.13
CA GLU A 262 -14.42 4.64 -13.36
C GLU A 262 -15.95 4.71 -13.33
N ALA A 263 -16.54 4.33 -12.19
CA ALA A 263 -17.98 4.39 -11.99
C ALA A 263 -18.51 5.84 -11.98
N GLU A 264 -17.78 6.78 -11.36
CA GLU A 264 -18.08 8.21 -11.37
C GLU A 264 -18.07 8.77 -12.79
N ASN A 265 -17.00 8.53 -13.57
CA ASN A 265 -16.92 8.97 -14.96
C ASN A 265 -18.08 8.41 -15.80
N THR A 266 -18.43 7.13 -15.60
CA THR A 266 -19.56 6.49 -16.28
C THR A 266 -20.89 7.16 -15.92
N ALA A 267 -21.09 7.50 -14.65
CA ALA A 267 -22.30 8.18 -14.18
C ALA A 267 -22.40 9.61 -14.75
N ILE A 268 -21.30 10.37 -14.73
CA ILE A 268 -21.23 11.72 -15.31
C ILE A 268 -21.54 11.66 -16.80
N ALA A 269 -20.96 10.72 -17.55
CA ALA A 269 -21.23 10.54 -18.98
C ALA A 269 -22.71 10.24 -19.27
N ARG A 270 -23.38 9.44 -18.43
CA ARG A 270 -24.83 9.17 -18.56
C ARG A 270 -25.69 10.39 -18.30
N ILE A 271 -25.31 11.24 -17.34
CA ILE A 271 -26.04 12.48 -17.02
C ILE A 271 -25.83 13.53 -18.11
N ALA A 272 -24.62 13.61 -18.67
CA ALA A 272 -24.24 14.58 -19.70
C ALA A 272 -24.73 14.21 -21.11
N ALA A 273 -25.12 12.95 -21.35
CA ALA A 273 -25.71 12.55 -22.62
C ALA A 273 -27.04 13.30 -22.84
N PRO A 274 -27.23 13.97 -23.99
CA PRO A 274 -28.49 14.64 -24.29
C PRO A 274 -29.63 13.64 -24.23
N ARG A 275 -30.58 13.90 -23.33
CA ARG A 275 -31.81 13.14 -23.22
C ARG A 275 -32.54 13.24 -24.57
N PRO A 276 -32.97 12.13 -25.20
CA PRO A 276 -33.73 12.21 -26.43
C PRO A 276 -34.91 13.15 -26.24
N VAL A 277 -35.03 14.15 -27.12
CA VAL A 277 -36.05 15.22 -27.06
C VAL A 277 -37.48 14.69 -27.25
N ASP A 278 -37.64 13.40 -27.55
CA ASP A 278 -38.93 12.71 -27.70
C ASP A 278 -39.26 11.72 -26.56
N ALA A 279 -38.59 11.82 -25.41
CA ALA A 279 -39.07 11.15 -24.20
C ALA A 279 -40.23 11.97 -23.61
N PRO A 280 -41.43 11.40 -23.37
CA PRO A 280 -42.55 12.16 -22.80
C PRO A 280 -42.12 12.79 -21.47
N ALA A 281 -42.38 14.08 -21.36
CA ALA A 281 -42.06 14.88 -20.19
C ALA A 281 -42.74 14.28 -18.96
N ALA A 282 -41.95 13.79 -18.01
CA ALA A 282 -42.47 13.51 -16.68
C ALA A 282 -42.76 14.86 -16.03
N GLU A 283 -44.03 15.22 -16.01
CA GLU A 283 -44.53 16.45 -15.38
C GLU A 283 -44.06 16.51 -13.92
N SER A 284 -43.51 17.68 -13.59
CA SER A 284 -43.21 18.09 -12.22
C SER A 284 -44.54 18.46 -11.56
N GLY A 285 -45.08 17.55 -10.76
CA GLY A 285 -46.29 17.74 -9.97
C GLY A 285 -45.96 17.87 -8.49
N ASP A 286 -45.90 19.11 -8.02
CA ASP A 286 -46.06 19.45 -6.61
C ASP A 286 -47.48 19.06 -6.10
N ILE A 287 -47.60 19.07 -4.77
CA ILE A 287 -48.80 19.14 -3.93
C ILE A 287 -49.54 17.82 -3.58
N ALA A 288 -49.61 17.63 -2.27
CA ALA A 288 -50.59 16.83 -1.55
C ALA A 288 -52.04 17.20 -1.89
N GLU A 289 -52.91 16.22 -2.11
CA GLU A 289 -54.15 16.00 -1.36
C GLU A 289 -54.96 14.86 -2.00
N SER A 290 -55.22 13.87 -1.16
CA SER A 290 -56.48 13.15 -0.99
C SER A 290 -57.55 13.19 -2.09
N ALA A 291 -57.89 11.96 -2.51
CA ALA A 291 -59.23 11.43 -2.75
C ALA A 291 -59.76 11.31 -4.19
N SER A 292 -59.95 10.03 -4.53
CA SER A 292 -61.01 9.44 -5.36
C SER A 292 -60.89 9.52 -6.89
N GLY A 293 -61.13 8.38 -7.54
CA GLY A 293 -61.44 8.29 -8.96
C GLY A 293 -60.58 7.26 -9.69
N ALA A 294 -61.21 6.14 -10.03
CA ALA A 294 -60.62 5.02 -10.76
C ALA A 294 -60.07 5.39 -12.15
N GLY A 295 -58.95 4.78 -12.53
CA GLY A 295 -58.40 4.79 -13.88
C GLY A 295 -57.34 3.70 -14.02
N GLU A 296 -57.61 2.72 -14.87
CA GLU A 296 -56.78 1.55 -15.17
C GLU A 296 -55.37 1.96 -15.65
N GLY A 297 -54.35 1.44 -14.98
CA GLY A 297 -52.95 1.55 -15.37
C GLY A 297 -52.17 0.36 -14.80
N ALA A 298 -51.24 -0.18 -15.60
CA ALA A 298 -50.50 -1.43 -15.42
C ALA A 298 -50.12 -1.80 -13.97
N PRO A 299 -50.11 -3.11 -13.62
CA PRO A 299 -49.88 -3.55 -12.25
C PRO A 299 -48.53 -3.05 -11.72
N PRO A 300 -48.45 -2.66 -10.44
CA PRO A 300 -47.20 -2.21 -9.84
C PRO A 300 -46.15 -3.31 -9.94
N ALA A 301 -44.91 -2.91 -10.25
CA ALA A 301 -43.79 -3.83 -10.28
C ALA A 301 -43.68 -4.61 -8.95
N PRO A 302 -43.45 -5.93 -8.99
CA PRO A 302 -43.51 -6.78 -7.82
C PRO A 302 -42.37 -6.45 -6.86
N SER A 303 -42.72 -6.30 -5.59
CA SER A 303 -41.75 -6.11 -4.53
C SER A 303 -40.85 -7.35 -4.38
N THR A 304 -39.64 -7.16 -3.85
CA THR A 304 -38.73 -8.28 -3.56
C THR A 304 -39.31 -9.27 -2.55
N ALA A 305 -40.30 -8.86 -1.73
CA ALA A 305 -40.99 -9.74 -0.80
C ALA A 305 -41.92 -10.72 -1.53
N GLU A 306 -42.66 -10.24 -2.52
CA GLU A 306 -43.60 -11.03 -3.34
C GLU A 306 -42.85 -12.05 -4.20
N VAL A 307 -41.79 -11.63 -4.89
CA VAL A 307 -40.96 -12.53 -5.70
C VAL A 307 -40.31 -13.62 -4.83
N ARG A 308 -39.93 -13.29 -3.59
CA ARG A 308 -39.38 -14.28 -2.65
C ARG A 308 -40.43 -15.27 -2.17
N ALA A 309 -41.65 -14.81 -1.90
CA ALA A 309 -42.75 -15.68 -1.48
C ALA A 309 -43.11 -16.68 -2.58
N TRP A 310 -43.19 -16.21 -3.83
CA TRP A 310 -43.42 -17.09 -4.98
C TRP A 310 -42.29 -18.07 -5.23
N ALA A 311 -41.03 -17.62 -5.18
CA ALA A 311 -39.89 -18.50 -5.44
C ALA A 311 -39.86 -19.67 -4.44
N ARG A 312 -40.22 -19.42 -3.16
CA ARG A 312 -40.39 -20.48 -2.17
C ARG A 312 -41.55 -21.43 -2.51
N ALA A 313 -42.68 -20.91 -2.96
CA ALA A 313 -43.82 -21.72 -3.36
C ALA A 313 -43.50 -22.64 -4.57
N GLN A 314 -42.60 -22.21 -5.46
CA GLN A 314 -42.10 -22.99 -6.60
C GLN A 314 -40.90 -23.90 -6.25
N GLY A 315 -40.48 -23.95 -4.98
CA GLY A 315 -39.35 -24.77 -4.54
C GLY A 315 -37.97 -24.25 -4.96
N LEU A 316 -37.85 -22.99 -5.40
CA LEU A 316 -36.59 -22.37 -5.78
C LEU A 316 -35.80 -21.93 -4.53
N PRO A 317 -34.48 -22.19 -4.46
CA PRO A 317 -33.67 -21.84 -3.30
C PRO A 317 -33.44 -20.33 -3.22
N VAL A 318 -34.02 -19.67 -2.20
CA VAL A 318 -33.87 -18.22 -1.97
C VAL A 318 -33.43 -17.90 -0.53
N PRO A 319 -32.57 -16.89 -0.32
CA PRO A 319 -32.17 -16.46 1.02
C PRO A 319 -33.35 -15.87 1.82
N ASP A 320 -33.33 -16.04 3.15
CA ASP A 320 -34.39 -15.55 4.02
C ASP A 320 -34.51 -14.02 4.07
N ARG A 321 -33.38 -13.33 3.87
CA ARG A 321 -33.29 -11.86 3.81
C ARG A 321 -32.25 -11.45 2.77
N GLY A 322 -32.33 -10.19 2.34
CA GLY A 322 -31.40 -9.59 1.38
C GLY A 322 -31.84 -9.74 -0.08
N ARG A 323 -30.95 -9.32 -0.98
CA ARG A 323 -31.22 -9.23 -2.43
C ARG A 323 -31.35 -10.62 -3.05
N LEU A 324 -32.38 -10.82 -3.87
CA LEU A 324 -32.55 -12.04 -4.66
C LEU A 324 -31.56 -12.07 -5.83
N ARG A 325 -31.10 -13.28 -6.18
CA ARG A 325 -30.19 -13.47 -7.31
C ARG A 325 -30.91 -13.18 -8.65
N PRO A 326 -30.18 -12.77 -9.71
CA PRO A 326 -30.78 -12.38 -10.99
C PRO A 326 -31.59 -13.49 -11.69
N ASP A 327 -31.20 -14.75 -11.51
CA ASP A 327 -31.89 -15.94 -12.00
C ASP A 327 -33.31 -16.08 -11.42
N ILE A 328 -33.53 -15.70 -10.16
CA ILE A 328 -34.85 -15.71 -9.52
C ILE A 328 -35.77 -14.63 -10.13
N TRP A 329 -35.22 -13.47 -10.45
CA TRP A 329 -35.98 -12.40 -11.12
C TRP A 329 -36.36 -12.79 -12.55
N GLN A 330 -35.44 -13.43 -13.28
CA GLN A 330 -35.73 -13.97 -14.61
C GLN A 330 -36.81 -15.05 -14.55
N ALA A 331 -36.72 -16.00 -13.62
CA ALA A 331 -37.73 -17.03 -13.43
C ALA A 331 -39.12 -16.45 -13.12
N TRP A 332 -39.19 -15.41 -12.28
CA TRP A 332 -40.43 -14.71 -11.96
C TRP A 332 -41.03 -14.01 -13.19
N SER A 333 -40.23 -13.27 -13.97
CA SER A 333 -40.68 -12.61 -15.20
C SER A 333 -41.11 -13.60 -16.29
N SER A 334 -40.46 -14.76 -16.38
CA SER A 334 -40.89 -15.82 -17.31
C SER A 334 -42.19 -16.50 -16.89
N ALA A 335 -42.49 -16.54 -15.59
CA ALA A 335 -43.73 -17.10 -15.05
C ALA A 335 -44.89 -16.10 -15.03
N HIS A 336 -44.59 -14.80 -15.14
CA HIS A 336 -45.57 -13.71 -15.22
C HIS A 336 -45.26 -12.80 -16.42
N PRO A 337 -45.34 -13.33 -17.65
CA PRO A 337 -45.35 -12.48 -18.84
C PRO A 337 -46.60 -11.59 -18.80
N GLU A 338 -46.49 -10.33 -19.24
CA GLU A 338 -47.61 -9.38 -19.29
C GLU A 338 -48.82 -9.91 -20.06
#